data_AF-A0A1E5L3X7-F1
#
_entry.id   AF-A0A1E5L3X7-F1
#
_cell.length_a   1.000
_cell.length_b   1.000
_cell.length_c   1.000
_cell.angle_alpha   90.00
_cell.angle_beta   90.00
_cell.angle_gamma   90.00
#
_symmetry.space_group_name_H-M   'P 1'
#
loop_
_entity.id
_entity.type
_entity.pdbx_description
1 polymer ?
#
loop_
_entity_poly.entity_id
_entity_poly.type
_entity_poly.pdbx_seq_one_letter_code
_entity_poly.pdbx_strand_id
1 'polypeptide(L)'
;MAILDIVALLFRLYWYILIARIIMSWVPSLYHTKFGETVYNLTEPYLSMFRGFIPPISLGGGYLDVSPIIAFLAYHFIQVGALSIIRWILITIGFM
;
A
#
# COMPACT_ATOMS: atom_id res chain seq x y z
N MET A 1 23.12 2.06 -8.27
CA MET A 1 21.85 2.44 -8.95
C MET A 1 20.82 1.31 -8.93
N ALA A 2 21.14 0.12 -9.44
CA ALA A 2 20.19 -1.01 -9.52
C ALA A 2 19.39 -1.31 -8.23
N ILE A 3 20.02 -1.25 -7.05
CA ILE A 3 19.33 -1.47 -5.77
C ILE A 3 18.21 -0.47 -5.53
N LEU A 4 18.44 0.82 -5.76
CA LEU A 4 17.43 1.87 -5.59
C LEU A 4 16.28 1.69 -6.58
N ASP A 5 16.59 1.31 -7.82
CA ASP A 5 15.59 1.08 -8.86
C ASP A 5 14.69 -0.11 -8.54
N ILE A 6 15.27 -1.21 -8.05
CA ILE A 6 14.54 -2.40 -7.61
C ILE A 6 13.63 -2.06 -6.43
N VAL A 7 14.14 -1.36 -5.41
CA VAL A 7 13.33 -0.97 -4.25
C VAL A 7 12.20 -0.03 -4.68
N ALA A 8 12.48 0.97 -5.52
CA ALA A 8 11.46 1.87 -6.05
C ALA A 8 10.41 1.13 -6.91
N LEU A 9 10.81 0.11 -7.66
CA LEU A 9 9.89 -0.77 -8.39
C LEU A 9 8.97 -1.54 -7.45
N LEU A 10 9.51 -2.13 -6.37
CA LEU A 10 8.71 -2.85 -5.38
C LEU A 10 7.68 -1.94 -4.71
N PHE A 11 8.06 -0.72 -4.33
CA PHE A 11 7.11 0.27 -3.83
C PHE A 11 6.02 0.60 -4.87
N ARG A 12 6.38 0.84 -6.15
CA ARG A 12 5.36 1.06 -7.19
C ARG A 12 4.41 -0.13 -7.36
N LEU A 13 4.92 -1.35 -7.38
CA LEU A 13 4.11 -2.55 -7.51
C LEU A 13 3.12 -2.67 -6.36
N TYR A 14 3.59 -2.49 -5.12
CA TYR A 14 2.72 -2.56 -3.96
C TYR A 14 1.69 -1.42 -3.93
N TRP A 15 2.06 -0.22 -4.39
CA TRP A 15 1.11 0.89 -4.57
C TRP A 15 -0.04 0.52 -5.52
N TYR A 16 0.24 -0.14 -6.65
CA TYR A 16 -0.81 -0.64 -7.54
C TYR A 16 -1.68 -1.72 -6.87
N ILE A 17 -1.10 -2.58 -6.03
CA ILE A 17 -1.87 -3.58 -5.27
C ILE A 17 -2.82 -2.88 -4.27
N LEU A 18 -2.38 -1.81 -3.59
CA LEU A 18 -3.23 -1.00 -2.73
C LEU A 18 -4.39 -0.35 -3.52
N ILE A 19 -4.14 0.12 -4.74
CA ILE A 19 -5.21 0.64 -5.60
C ILE A 19 -6.21 -0.47 -5.95
N ALA A 20 -5.71 -1.63 -6.37
CA ALA A 20 -6.56 -2.77 -6.67
C ALA A 20 -7.45 -3.12 -5.45
N ARG A 21 -6.89 -3.07 -4.24
CA ARG A 21 -7.62 -3.30 -2.99
C ARG A 21 -8.77 -2.31 -2.77
N ILE A 22 -8.56 -1.03 -3.07
CA ILE A 22 -9.62 0.00 -3.02
C ILE A 22 -10.69 -0.28 -4.08
N ILE A 23 -10.29 -0.53 -5.33
CA ILE A 23 -11.23 -0.79 -6.42
C ILE A 23 -12.10 -2.00 -6.08
N MET A 24 -11.49 -3.08 -5.56
CA MET A 24 -12.23 -4.27 -5.12
C MET A 24 -13.17 -3.99 -3.97
N SER A 25 -12.88 -3.01 -3.11
CA SER A 25 -13.83 -2.59 -2.07
C SER A 25 -15.16 -2.06 -2.60
N TRP A 26 -15.20 -1.58 -3.84
CA TRP A 26 -16.41 -1.11 -4.51
C TRP A 26 -17.14 -2.22 -5.26
N VAL A 27 -16.50 -3.38 -5.47
CA VAL A 27 -17.05 -4.52 -6.20
C VAL A 27 -16.93 -5.78 -5.33
N PRO A 28 -17.89 -6.01 -4.41
CA PRO A 28 -17.82 -7.09 -3.43
C PRO A 28 -17.59 -8.49 -4.03
N SER A 29 -18.11 -8.75 -5.23
CA SER A 29 -17.95 -10.05 -5.91
C SER A 29 -16.49 -10.40 -6.24
N LEU A 30 -15.59 -9.41 -6.36
CA LEU A 30 -14.17 -9.65 -6.65
C LEU A 30 -13.41 -10.22 -5.44
N TYR A 31 -13.87 -9.96 -4.21
CA TYR A 31 -13.21 -10.46 -3.00
C TYR A 31 -13.22 -11.97 -2.88
N HIS A 32 -14.29 -12.62 -3.33
CA HIS A 32 -14.45 -14.07 -3.25
C HIS A 32 -13.64 -14.83 -4.30
N THR A 33 -12.88 -14.12 -5.14
CA THR A 33 -11.97 -14.72 -6.11
C THR A 33 -10.60 -14.97 -5.48
N LYS A 34 -9.85 -15.97 -5.97
CA LYS A 34 -8.46 -16.23 -5.52
C LYS A 34 -7.56 -15.00 -5.64
N PHE A 35 -7.77 -14.19 -6.69
CA PHE A 35 -7.01 -12.96 -6.88
C PHE A 35 -7.37 -11.91 -5.81
N GLY A 36 -8.66 -11.72 -5.54
CA GLY A 36 -9.14 -10.80 -4.50
C GLY A 36 -8.64 -11.18 -3.11
N GLU A 37 -8.68 -12.46 -2.77
CA GLU A 37 -8.13 -12.99 -1.51
C GLU A 37 -6.62 -12.75 -1.39
N THR A 38 -5.87 -12.95 -2.49
CA THR A 38 -4.42 -12.67 -2.52
C THR A 38 -4.13 -11.20 -2.27
N VAL A 39 -4.83 -10.29 -2.95
CA VAL A 39 -4.65 -8.85 -2.75
C VAL A 39 -5.08 -8.43 -1.35
N TYR A 40 -6.15 -9.00 -0.81
CA TYR A 40 -6.56 -8.78 0.58
C TYR A 40 -5.43 -9.16 1.53
N ASN A 41 -4.92 -10.39 1.45
CA ASN A 41 -3.87 -10.89 2.35
C ASN A 41 -2.56 -10.10 2.25
N LEU A 42 -2.20 -9.60 1.05
CA LEU A 42 -1.00 -8.78 0.85
C LEU A 42 -1.11 -7.36 1.43
N THR A 43 -2.32 -6.80 1.41
CA THR A 43 -2.55 -5.40 1.82
C THR A 43 -3.06 -5.29 3.25
N GLU A 44 -3.64 -6.36 3.80
CA GLU A 44 -4.25 -6.40 5.12
C GLU A 44 -3.28 -6.05 6.26
N PRO A 45 -2.04 -6.57 6.34
CA PRO A 45 -1.11 -6.18 7.40
C PRO A 45 -0.83 -4.67 7.42
N TYR A 46 -0.78 -4.04 6.23
CA TYR A 46 -0.58 -2.61 6.11
C TYR A 46 -1.84 -1.82 6.46
N LEU A 47 -2.97 -2.16 5.83
CA LEU A 47 -4.23 -1.43 5.97
C LEU A 47 -4.88 -1.64 7.35
N SER A 48 -4.65 -2.77 8.01
CA SER A 48 -5.16 -3.04 9.35
C SER A 48 -4.60 -2.07 10.40
N MET A 49 -3.38 -1.55 10.22
CA MET A 49 -2.81 -0.51 11.07
C MET A 49 -3.59 0.82 10.99
N PHE A 50 -4.33 1.04 9.90
CA PHE A 50 -5.15 2.23 9.68
C PHE A 50 -6.64 1.99 9.92
N ARG A 51 -7.03 0.80 10.41
CA ARG A 51 -8.41 0.51 10.80
C ARG A 51 -8.82 1.32 12.03
N GLY A 52 -10.05 1.80 12.04
CA GLY A 52 -10.64 2.50 13.19
C GLY A 52 -10.27 3.99 13.31
N PHE A 53 -9.42 4.53 12.44
CA PHE A 53 -9.16 5.98 12.41
C PHE A 53 -10.38 6.80 11.93
N ILE A 54 -11.27 6.21 11.13
CA ILE A 54 -12.51 6.84 10.66
C ILE A 54 -13.65 5.83 10.84
N PRO A 55 -14.80 6.22 11.41
CA PRO A 55 -15.96 5.35 11.53
C PRO A 55 -16.37 4.78 10.16
N PRO A 56 -16.63 3.47 10.05
CA PRO A 56 -16.96 2.86 8.78
C PRO A 56 -18.27 3.45 8.21
N ILE A 57 -18.20 4.02 7.00
CA ILE A 57 -19.38 4.55 6.30
C ILE A 57 -20.01 3.38 5.53
N SER A 58 -21.16 2.91 5.98
CA SER A 58 -21.92 1.85 5.31
C SER A 58 -22.57 2.37 4.03
N LEU A 59 -22.18 1.82 2.86
CA LEU A 59 -22.83 2.07 1.58
C LEU A 59 -22.88 0.77 0.79
N GLY A 60 -24.09 0.30 0.45
CA GLY A 60 -24.32 -0.81 -0.49
C GLY A 60 -23.61 -2.13 -0.12
N GLY A 61 -24.01 -2.76 0.97
CA GLY A 61 -23.50 -4.09 1.36
C GLY A 61 -22.03 -4.16 1.81
N GLY A 62 -21.31 -3.02 1.88
CA GLY A 62 -19.93 -2.92 2.34
C GLY A 62 -19.61 -1.60 3.06
N TYR A 63 -18.36 -1.47 3.52
CA TYR A 63 -17.84 -0.29 4.21
C TYR A 63 -16.97 0.53 3.24
N LEU A 64 -17.32 1.80 3.02
CA LEU A 64 -16.49 2.75 2.26
C LEU A 64 -15.49 3.39 3.23
N ASP A 65 -14.31 2.79 3.34
CA ASP A 65 -13.27 3.31 4.20
C ASP A 65 -12.66 4.56 3.58
N VAL A 66 -12.59 5.66 4.34
CA VAL A 66 -11.78 6.86 4.02
C VAL A 66 -10.31 6.66 4.43
N SER A 67 -10.02 5.56 5.15
CA SER A 67 -8.68 5.11 5.51
C SER A 67 -7.68 5.02 4.34
N PRO A 68 -8.06 4.75 3.07
CA PRO A 68 -7.11 4.70 1.98
C PRO A 68 -6.41 6.03 1.74
N ILE A 69 -7.03 7.18 2.03
CA ILE A 69 -6.34 8.48 1.85
C ILE A 69 -5.16 8.59 2.82
N ILE A 70 -5.40 8.29 4.10
CA ILE A 70 -4.37 8.33 5.15
C ILE A 70 -3.32 7.25 4.88
N ALA A 71 -3.75 6.05 4.50
CA ALA A 71 -2.85 4.95 4.18
C ALA A 71 -1.97 5.28 2.96
N PHE A 72 -2.49 5.92 1.91
CA PHE A 72 -1.67 6.33 0.76
C PHE A 72 -0.73 7.48 1.09
N LEU A 73 -1.15 8.42 1.94
CA LEU A 73 -0.29 9.49 2.42
C LEU A 73 0.89 8.93 3.23
N ALA A 74 0.60 8.07 4.21
CA ALA A 74 1.62 7.38 5.00
C ALA A 74 2.54 6.54 4.09
N TYR A 75 1.97 5.87 3.10
CA TYR A 75 2.72 5.07 2.14
C TYR A 75 3.74 5.91 1.37
N HIS A 76 3.34 7.11 0.92
CA HIS A 76 4.21 8.03 0.21
C HIS A 76 5.41 8.44 1.08
N PHE A 77 5.17 8.80 2.35
CA PHE A 77 6.25 9.16 3.26
C PHE A 77 7.18 7.98 3.56
N ILE A 78 6.63 6.76 3.73
CA ILE A 78 7.43 5.55 3.91
C ILE A 78 8.32 5.30 2.69
N GLN A 79 7.77 5.42 1.47
CA GLN A 79 8.51 5.23 0.23
C GLN A 79 9.67 6.24 0.11
N VAL A 80 9.38 7.53 0.29
CA VAL A 80 10.40 8.59 0.19
C VAL A 80 11.46 8.42 1.28
N GLY A 81 11.05 8.14 2.52
CA GLY A 81 11.95 7.91 3.64
C GLY A 81 12.87 6.70 3.40
N ALA A 82 12.31 5.56 3.02
CA ALA A 82 13.08 4.34 2.75
C ALA A 82 14.10 4.54 1.63
N LEU A 83 13.70 5.16 0.51
CA LEU A 83 14.62 5.43 -0.60
C LEU A 83 15.71 6.43 -0.20
N SER A 84 15.37 7.44 0.61
CA SER A 84 16.34 8.42 1.11
C SER A 84 17.38 7.79 2.03
N ILE A 85 16.93 6.93 2.96
CA ILE A 85 17.82 6.21 3.88
C ILE A 85 18.74 5.26 3.11
N ILE A 86 18.20 4.46 2.19
CA ILE A 86 19.00 3.53 1.39
C ILE A 86 20.04 4.31 0.58
N ARG A 87 19.64 5.42 -0.07
CA ARG A 87 20.57 6.27 -0.80
C ARG A 87 21.67 6.83 0.09
N TRP A 88 21.32 7.33 1.28
CA TRP A 88 22.29 7.86 2.24
C TRP A 88 23.30 6.79 2.68
N ILE A 89 22.83 5.58 2.97
CA ILE A 89 23.68 4.43 3.32
C ILE A 89 24.64 4.09 2.17
N LEU A 90 24.11 3.99 0.94
CA LEU A 90 24.93 3.65 -0.24
C LEU A 90 26.03 4.67 -0.49
N ILE A 91 25.73 5.96 -0.33
CA ILE A 91 26.73 7.04 -0.42
C ILE A 91 27.77 6.91 0.70
N THR A 92 27.33 6.67 1.93
CA THR A 92 28.22 6.59 3.11
C THR A 92 29.23 5.44 3.00
N ILE A 93 28.82 4.32 2.40
CA ILE A 93 29.69 3.15 2.21
C ILE A 93 30.54 3.26 0.93
N GLY A 94 30.36 4.33 0.12
CA GLY A 94 31.13 4.55 -1.11
C GLY A 94 30.67 3.69 -2.30
N PHE A 95 29.44 3.16 -2.26
CA PHE A 95 28.82 2.47 -3.40
C PHE A 95 28.23 3.44 -4.43
N MET A 96 28.26 4.75 -4.18
CA MET A 96 27.79 5.83 -5.06
C MET A 96 28.82 6.95 -5.13
#